data_AF-A0A180FMS7-F1
#
_entry.id   AF-A0A180FMS7-F1
#
_cell.length_a   1.000
_cell.length_b   1.000
_cell.length_c   1.000
_cell.angle_alpha   90.00
_cell.angle_beta   90.00
_cell.angle_gamma   90.00
#
_symmetry.space_group_name_H-M   'P 1'
#
loop_
_entity.id
_entity.type
_entity.pdbx_description
1 polymer ?
#
loop_
_entity_poly.entity_id
_entity_poly.type
_entity_poly.pdbx_seq_one_letter_code
_entity_poly.pdbx_strand_id
1 'polypeptide(L)' 'MVSHEYTVPEQTKKLLNCIEQIKKINGDTLFNYSIGESMEFALSEWQTEEKIIECVRSKKIEYSDFGDIYARKNS' A
#
# COMPACT_ATOMS: atom_id res chain seq x y z
N MET A 1 13.65 0.01 1.29
CA MET A 1 12.28 -0.26 0.81
C MET A 1 11.80 -1.52 1.49
N VAL A 2 10.55 -1.55 1.93
CA VAL A 2 9.91 -2.74 2.51
C VAL A 2 8.63 -3.03 1.74
N SER A 3 8.26 -4.29 1.63
CA SER A 3 6.95 -4.71 1.12
C SER A 3 6.18 -5.45 2.21
N HIS A 4 4.86 -5.43 2.12
CA HIS A 4 3.97 -6.24 2.93
C HIS A 4 2.76 -6.66 2.09
N GLU A 5 2.46 -7.95 2.15
CA GLU A 5 1.31 -8.55 1.51
C GLU A 5 -0.02 -8.05 2.10
N TYR A 6 -1.03 -7.88 1.26
CA TYR A 6 -2.39 -7.60 1.68
C TYR A 6 -3.39 -8.60 1.13
N THR A 7 -4.51 -8.71 1.82
CA THR A 7 -5.71 -9.42 1.36
C THR A 7 -6.92 -8.55 1.65
N VAL A 8 -7.73 -8.28 0.65
CA VAL A 8 -8.88 -7.38 0.73
C VAL A 8 -10.07 -8.04 0.04
N PRO A 9 -11.29 -7.90 0.58
CA PRO A 9 -11.66 -6.98 1.66
C PRO A 9 -11.38 -7.50 3.10
N GLU A 10 -10.96 -8.74 3.29
CA GLU A 10 -10.91 -9.41 4.61
C GLU A 10 -9.93 -8.77 5.60
N GLN A 11 -8.79 -8.27 5.14
CA GLN A 11 -7.73 -7.71 5.99
C GLN A 11 -7.53 -6.20 5.77
N THR A 12 -8.49 -5.49 5.16
CA THR A 12 -8.39 -4.04 4.89
C THR A 12 -7.97 -3.22 6.11
N LYS A 13 -8.55 -3.51 7.29
CA LYS A 13 -8.19 -2.82 8.53
C LYS A 13 -6.72 -3.07 8.94
N LYS A 14 -6.22 -4.29 8.77
CA LYS A 14 -4.82 -4.61 9.07
C LYS A 14 -3.88 -3.94 8.07
N LEU A 15 -4.24 -3.93 6.79
CA LEU A 15 -3.49 -3.21 5.77
C LEU A 15 -3.34 -1.72 6.13
N LEU A 16 -4.45 -1.04 6.44
CA LEU A 16 -4.42 0.37 6.86
C LEU A 16 -3.54 0.59 8.09
N ASN A 17 -3.67 -0.28 9.10
CA ASN A 17 -2.82 -0.21 10.29
C ASN A 17 -1.33 -0.38 9.94
N CYS A 18 -0.97 -1.31 9.05
CA CYS A 18 0.41 -1.51 8.61
C CYS A 18 0.97 -0.27 7.90
N ILE A 19 0.21 0.36 7.01
CA ILE A 19 0.60 1.61 6.33
C ILE A 19 0.94 2.69 7.37
N GLU A 20 0.05 2.91 8.35
CA GLU A 20 0.27 3.89 9.42
C GLU A 20 1.49 3.55 10.28
N GLN A 21 1.72 2.27 10.59
CA GLN A 21 2.89 1.85 11.38
C GLN A 21 4.19 2.06 10.62
N ILE A 22 4.21 1.75 9.32
CA ILE A 22 5.39 1.98 8.48
C ILE A 22 5.72 3.48 8.45
N LYS A 23 4.72 4.36 8.29
CA LYS A 23 4.92 5.81 8.32
C LYS A 23 5.51 6.27 9.65
N LYS A 24 4.97 5.80 10.79
CA LYS A 24 5.45 6.12 12.14
C LYS A 24 6.92 5.74 12.34
N ILE A 25 7.35 4.61 11.79
CA ILE A 25 8.73 4.12 11.92
C ILE A 25 9.69 4.87 10.98
N ASN A 26 9.32 5.05 9.71
CA ASN A 26 10.23 5.56 8.68
C ASN A 26 10.20 7.09 8.50
N GLY A 27 9.20 7.78 9.05
CA GLY A 27 9.02 9.21 8.86
C GLY A 27 8.53 9.52 7.44
N ASP A 28 9.23 10.39 6.71
CA ASP A 28 8.82 10.71 5.35
C ASP A 28 8.90 9.48 4.42
N THR A 29 7.74 9.02 3.94
CA THR A 29 7.56 7.69 3.33
C THR A 29 6.56 7.81 2.20
N LEU A 30 6.90 7.20 1.07
CA LEU A 30 6.06 7.07 -0.10
C LEU A 30 5.72 5.61 -0.37
N PHE A 31 4.57 5.39 -1.00
CA PHE A 31 3.98 4.07 -1.19
C PHE A 31 3.64 3.78 -2.66
N ASN A 32 3.64 2.50 -3.00
CA ASN A 32 3.10 1.96 -4.25
C ASN A 32 2.51 0.57 -3.95
N TYR A 33 1.83 -0.06 -4.91
CA TYR A 33 1.29 -1.41 -4.74
C TYR A 33 1.39 -2.23 -6.02
N SER A 34 1.35 -3.55 -5.88
CA SER A 34 1.10 -4.49 -6.97
C SER A 34 -0.20 -5.24 -6.69
N ILE A 35 -0.86 -5.69 -7.75
CA ILE A 35 -2.05 -6.55 -7.64
C ILE A 35 -1.62 -7.99 -7.94
N GLY A 36 -2.06 -8.91 -7.10
CA GLY A 36 -1.67 -10.32 -7.14
C GLY A 36 -0.15 -10.49 -7.19
N GLU A 37 0.29 -11.46 -7.98
CA GLU A 37 1.71 -11.74 -8.22
C GLU A 37 2.26 -11.05 -9.48
N SER A 38 1.66 -9.92 -9.90
CA SER A 38 2.10 -9.20 -11.11
C SER A 38 3.56 -8.74 -11.04
N MET A 39 4.08 -8.49 -9.83
CA MET A 39 5.38 -7.84 -9.58
C MET A 39 5.54 -6.47 -10.28
N GLU A 40 4.43 -5.89 -10.73
CA GLU A 40 4.38 -4.60 -11.41
C GLU A 40 3.72 -3.55 -10.50
N PHE A 41 4.31 -2.35 -10.48
CA PHE A 41 3.71 -1.24 -9.75
C PHE A 41 2.46 -0.72 -10.45
N ALA A 42 1.35 -0.67 -9.73
CA ALA A 42 0.08 -0.20 -10.22
C ALA A 42 0.01 1.33 -10.40
N LEU A 43 0.90 2.09 -9.75
CA LEU A 43 0.97 3.54 -9.85
C LEU A 43 2.24 3.98 -10.58
N SER A 44 2.09 4.94 -11.50
CA SER A 44 3.21 5.57 -12.22
C SER A 44 4.14 6.36 -11.30
N GLU A 45 3.60 6.88 -10.19
CA GLU A 45 4.33 7.66 -9.20
C GLU A 45 4.06 7.13 -7.79
N TRP A 46 5.10 7.18 -6.95
CA TRP A 46 4.98 6.83 -5.55
C TRP A 46 4.17 7.89 -4.81
N GLN A 47 3.22 7.45 -4.00
CA GLN A 47 2.20 8.29 -3.38
C GLN A 47 2.44 8.50 -1.89
N THR A 48 1.86 9.56 -1.33
CA THR A 48 1.88 9.77 0.13
C THR A 48 1.00 8.76 0.86
N GLU A 49 1.10 8.74 2.19
CA GLU A 49 0.25 7.93 3.06
C GLU A 49 -1.24 8.18 2.81
N GLU A 50 -1.64 9.46 2.72
CA GLU A 50 -3.03 9.84 2.52
C GLU A 50 -3.56 9.29 1.19
N LYS A 51 -2.75 9.40 0.13
CA LYS A 51 -3.10 8.95 -1.21
C LYS A 51 -3.17 7.43 -1.32
N ILE A 52 -2.27 6.68 -0.67
CA ILE A 52 -2.35 5.22 -0.68
C ILE A 52 -3.54 4.73 0.15
N ILE A 53 -3.88 5.38 1.27
CA ILE A 53 -5.07 5.06 2.06
C ILE A 53 -6.34 5.32 1.26
N GLU A 54 -6.41 6.42 0.49
CA GLU A 54 -7.50 6.68 -0.45
C GLU A 54 -7.61 5.57 -1.51
N CYS A 55 -6.47 5.09 -2.04
CA CYS A 55 -6.45 3.98 -3.00
C CYS A 55 -6.99 2.68 -2.40
N VAL A 56 -6.57 2.34 -1.17
CA VAL A 56 -7.04 1.14 -0.44
C VAL A 56 -8.55 1.17 -0.21
N ARG A 57 -9.09 2.35 0.08
CA ARG A 57 -10.55 2.56 0.26
C ARG A 57 -11.30 2.73 -1.06
N SER A 58 -10.60 2.80 -2.18
CA SER A 58 -11.21 2.87 -3.49
C SER A 58 -11.52 1.48 -4.01
N LYS A 59 -12.53 1.39 -4.88
CA LYS A 59 -12.90 0.15 -5.57
C LYS A 59 -11.76 -0.50 -6.38
N LYS A 60 -10.64 0.21 -6.62
CA LYS A 60 -9.50 -0.35 -7.36
C LYS A 60 -8.72 -1.37 -6.54
N ILE A 61 -8.54 -1.13 -5.24
CA ILE A 61 -7.87 -2.07 -4.34
C ILE A 61 -8.89 -2.94 -3.62
N GLU A 62 -10.05 -2.40 -3.22
CA GLU A 62 -11.05 -3.16 -2.45
C GLU A 62 -11.49 -4.48 -3.13
N TYR A 63 -11.41 -4.56 -4.46
CA TYR A 63 -11.76 -5.75 -5.26
C TYR A 63 -10.56 -6.42 -5.94
N SER A 64 -9.33 -6.14 -5.50
CA SER A 64 -8.13 -6.74 -6.10
C SER A 64 -7.73 -8.08 -5.46
N ASP A 65 -8.48 -8.54 -4.45
CA ASP A 65 -8.28 -9.76 -3.64
C ASP A 65 -6.98 -9.76 -2.83
N PHE A 66 -5.81 -9.66 -3.47
CA PHE A 66 -4.51 -9.70 -2.82
C PHE A 66 -3.41 -8.98 -3.61
N GLY A 67 -2.26 -8.78 -2.99
CA GLY A 67 -1.06 -8.22 -3.61
C GLY A 67 -0.08 -7.69 -2.56
N ASP A 68 0.80 -6.77 -2.95
CA ASP A 68 1.79 -6.17 -2.06
C ASP A 68 1.64 -4.65 -2.01
N ILE A 69 1.89 -4.08 -0.83
CA ILE A 69 2.11 -2.65 -0.64
C ILE A 69 3.59 -2.43 -0.36
N TYR A 70 4.19 -1.57 -1.16
CA TYR A 70 5.59 -1.20 -1.08
C TYR A 70 5.72 0.16 -0.42
N ALA A 71 6.72 0.30 0.44
CA ALA A 71 7.04 1.54 1.10
C ALA A 71 8.53 1.87 0.98
N ARG A 72 8.84 3.13 0.64
CA ARG A 72 10.20 3.66 0.58
C ARG A 72 10.29 4.99 1.31
N LYS A 73 11.46 5.27 1.89
CA LYS A 73 11.74 6.58 2.47
C LYS A 73 11.79 7.63 1.35
N ASN A 74 11.26 8.82 1.61
CA ASN A 74 11.44 9.98 0.74
C ASN A 74 12.76 10.65 1.17
N SER A 75 13.81 10.44 0.39
CA SER A 75 15.18 10.90 0.67
C SER A 75 15.85 11.38 -0.59
#